data_AF-A0A1G7H4C5-F1
#
_entry.id   AF-A0A1G7H4C5-F1
#
_cell.length_a   1.000
_cell.length_b   1.000
_cell.length_c   1.000
_cell.angle_alpha   90.00
_cell.angle_beta   90.00
_cell.angle_gamma   90.00
#
_symmetry.space_group_name_H-M   'P 1'
#
loop_
_entity.id
_entity.type
_entity.pdbx_description
1 polymer ?
#
loop_
_entity_poly.entity_id
_entity_poly.type
_entity_poly.pdbx_seq_one_letter_code
_entity_poly.pdbx_strand_id
1 'polypeptide(L)'
;MLRTLIATILLGIVFFLAQRFHADSFLHPYIWYILVFFFGLAFLVHRLIEFGMRNKREKFVTFYISSIVARIILSIIFIGLFLYRGLTDSFLFVINFFALYLFYTCFEIYGLYRNLRRD
;
A
#
# COMPACT_ATOMS: atom_id res chain seq x y z
N MET A 1 -2.69 12.15 -2.15
CA MET A 1 -3.04 11.72 -3.52
C MET A 1 -1.88 11.84 -4.50
N LEU A 2 -1.40 13.04 -4.86
CA LEU A 2 -0.42 13.18 -5.96
C LEU A 2 0.89 12.39 -5.73
N ARG A 3 1.44 12.42 -4.51
CA ARG A 3 2.69 11.71 -4.18
C ARG A 3 2.55 10.18 -4.22
N THR A 4 1.44 9.65 -3.70
CA THR A 4 1.16 8.22 -3.73
C THR A 4 0.85 7.73 -5.14
N LEU A 5 0.20 8.56 -5.97
CA LEU A 5 0.03 8.31 -7.40
C LEU A 5 1.38 8.22 -8.12
N ILE A 6 2.27 9.20 -7.92
CA ILE A 6 3.62 9.19 -8.53
C ILE A 6 4.40 7.95 -8.09
N ALA A 7 4.36 7.60 -6.81
CA ALA A 7 5.02 6.40 -6.29
C ALA A 7 4.45 5.11 -6.92
N THR A 8 3.13 5.04 -7.11
CA THR A 8 2.46 3.90 -7.76
C THR A 8 2.87 3.79 -9.23
N ILE A 9 2.91 4.92 -9.95
CA ILE A 9 3.32 4.96 -11.37
C ILE A 9 4.79 4.58 -11.52
N LEU A 10 5.67 5.09 -10.66
CA LEU A 10 7.10 4.71 -10.64
C LEU A 10 7.28 3.22 -10.37
N LEU A 11 6.58 2.66 -9.38
CA LEU A 11 6.61 1.21 -9.11
C LEU A 11 6.09 0.39 -10.29
N GLY A 12 5.00 0.83 -10.92
CA GLY A 12 4.47 0.19 -12.13
C GLY A 12 5.50 0.17 -13.27
N ILE A 13 6.22 1.28 -13.49
CA ILE A 13 7.31 1.37 -14.47
C ILE A 13 8.47 0.44 -14.09
N VAL A 14 8.88 0.43 -12.81
CA VAL A 14 9.97 -0.45 -12.33
C VAL A 14 9.62 -1.92 -12.52
N PHE A 15 8.39 -2.36 -12.19
CA PHE A 15 7.98 -3.74 -12.40
C PHE A 15 7.83 -4.09 -13.88
N PHE A 16 7.33 -3.17 -14.70
CA PHE A 16 7.26 -3.36 -16.15
C PHE A 16 8.66 -3.53 -16.77
N LEU A 17 9.64 -2.72 -16.35
CA LEU A 17 11.03 -2.90 -16.78
C LEU A 17 11.62 -4.22 -16.26
N ALA A 18 11.38 -4.56 -14.99
CA ALA A 18 11.91 -5.79 -14.39
C ALA A 18 11.41 -7.06 -15.13
N GLN A 19 10.14 -7.11 -15.54
CA GLN A 19 9.62 -8.18 -16.39
C GLN A 19 10.31 -8.21 -17.76
N ARG A 20 10.64 -7.05 -18.34
CA ARG A 20 11.34 -6.97 -19.64
C ARG A 20 12.78 -7.46 -19.59
N PHE A 21 13.42 -7.42 -18.42
CA PHE A 21 14.79 -7.92 -18.20
C PHE A 21 14.82 -9.38 -17.69
N HIS A 22 13.73 -10.14 -17.79
CA HIS A 22 13.61 -11.52 -17.28
C HIS A 22 13.93 -11.65 -15.78
N ALA A 23 13.64 -10.61 -14.99
CA ALA A 23 13.71 -10.71 -13.52
C ALA A 23 12.46 -11.40 -12.92
N ASP A 24 11.75 -12.20 -13.72
CA ASP A 24 10.51 -12.88 -13.33
C ASP A 24 10.72 -13.87 -12.17
N SER A 25 11.94 -14.36 -11.95
CA SER A 25 12.27 -15.18 -10.78
C SER A 25 12.10 -14.45 -9.44
N PHE A 26 12.16 -13.12 -9.42
CA PHE A 26 12.01 -12.32 -8.19
C PHE A 26 10.60 -11.75 -8.01
N LEU A 27 9.77 -11.74 -9.07
CA LEU A 27 8.45 -11.15 -9.06
C LEU A 27 7.38 -12.24 -9.08
N HIS A 28 6.54 -12.28 -8.05
CA HIS A 28 5.42 -13.22 -8.07
C HIS A 28 4.46 -12.88 -9.23
N PRO A 29 3.89 -13.88 -9.93
CA PRO A 29 2.91 -13.66 -11.02
C PRO A 29 1.72 -12.75 -10.66
N TYR A 30 1.41 -12.61 -9.36
CA TYR A 30 0.29 -11.80 -8.86
C TYR A 30 0.71 -10.38 -8.43
N ILE A 31 1.94 -9.93 -8.76
CA ILE A 31 2.46 -8.61 -8.38
C ILE A 31 1.53 -7.45 -8.80
N TRP A 32 0.86 -7.57 -9.95
CA TRP A 32 -0.11 -6.59 -10.43
C TRP A 32 -1.34 -6.49 -9.52
N TYR A 33 -1.83 -7.63 -9.00
CA TYR A 33 -2.93 -7.63 -8.03
C TYR A 33 -2.49 -6.99 -6.70
N ILE A 34 -1.26 -7.24 -6.27
CA ILE A 34 -0.68 -6.61 -5.08
C ILE A 34 -0.58 -5.09 -5.26
N LEU A 35 -0.12 -4.63 -6.44
CA LEU A 35 -0.08 -3.20 -6.77
C LEU A 35 -1.46 -2.54 -6.72
N VAL A 36 -2.46 -3.14 -7.38
CA VAL A 36 -3.83 -2.61 -7.40
C VAL A 36 -4.40 -2.57 -5.98
N PHE A 37 -4.10 -3.57 -5.16
CA PHE A 37 -4.49 -3.59 -3.75
C PHE A 37 -3.87 -2.42 -2.96
N PHE A 38 -2.57 -2.17 -3.09
CA PHE A 38 -1.92 -1.04 -2.41
C PHE A 38 -2.41 0.32 -2.92
N PHE A 39 -2.71 0.44 -4.22
CA PHE A 39 -3.34 1.63 -4.77
C PHE A 39 -4.72 1.88 -4.17
N GLY A 40 -5.55 0.83 -4.07
CA GLY A 40 -6.87 0.89 -3.44
C GLY A 40 -6.78 1.27 -1.95
N LEU A 41 -5.83 0.69 -1.22
CA LEU A 41 -5.55 1.06 0.16
C LEU A 41 -5.17 2.53 0.30
N ALA A 42 -4.24 3.02 -0.53
CA ALA A 42 -3.83 4.43 -0.50
C ALA A 42 -5.00 5.37 -0.80
N PHE A 43 -5.90 4.98 -1.70
CA PHE A 43 -7.12 5.73 -1.99
C PHE A 43 -8.08 5.75 -0.78
N LEU A 44 -8.30 4.59 -0.17
CA LEU A 44 -9.16 4.43 0.99
C LEU A 44 -8.66 5.25 2.19
N VAL A 45 -7.37 5.18 2.51
CA VAL A 45 -6.78 5.98 3.61
C VAL A 45 -6.94 7.47 3.33
N HIS A 46 -6.70 7.91 2.10
CA HIS A 46 -6.87 9.32 1.75
C HIS A 46 -8.32 9.79 1.97
N ARG A 47 -9.31 9.00 1.53
CA ARG A 47 -10.74 9.29 1.74
C ARG A 47 -11.10 9.33 3.22
N LEU A 48 -10.60 8.40 4.03
CA LEU A 48 -10.82 8.38 5.48
C LEU A 48 -10.25 9.62 6.17
N ILE A 49 -9.04 10.04 5.80
CA ILE A 49 -8.41 11.25 6.35
C ILE A 49 -9.19 12.50 5.93
N GLU A 50 -9.61 12.61 4.67
CA GLU A 50 -10.40 13.74 4.18
C GLU A 50 -11.74 13.85 4.91
N PHE A 51 -12.40 12.73 5.17
CA PHE A 51 -13.63 12.67 5.95
C PHE A 51 -13.39 13.06 7.42
N GLY A 52 -12.31 12.57 8.03
CA GLY A 52 -11.92 12.90 9.40
C GLY A 52 -11.58 14.39 9.59
N MET A 53 -10.96 15.03 8.60
CA MET A 53 -10.62 16.47 8.66
C MET A 53 -11.85 17.39 8.66
N ARG A 54 -12.98 16.97 8.08
CA ARG A 54 -14.21 17.77 8.08
C ARG A 54 -14.85 17.90 9.47
N ASN A 55 -14.48 17.04 10.43
CA ASN A 55 -15.23 16.85 11.69
C ASN A 55 -14.57 17.47 12.95
N LYS A 56 -13.83 18.58 12.80
CA LYS A 56 -12.94 19.22 13.80
C LYS A 56 -11.72 18.36 14.17
N ARG A 57 -10.56 19.02 14.30
CA ARG A 57 -9.21 18.41 14.44
C ARG A 57 -9.07 17.40 15.60
N GLU A 58 -9.95 17.43 16.60
CA GLU A 58 -9.92 16.49 17.74
C GLU A 58 -9.97 15.01 17.32
N LYS A 59 -10.72 14.67 16.28
CA LYS A 59 -10.86 13.27 15.85
C LYS A 59 -9.80 12.81 14.85
N PHE A 60 -8.86 13.68 14.46
CA PHE A 60 -7.84 13.36 13.46
C PHE A 60 -7.00 12.15 13.87
N VAL A 61 -6.58 12.09 15.13
CA VAL A 61 -5.78 10.97 15.67
C VAL A 61 -6.57 9.67 15.62
N THR A 62 -7.85 9.70 16.03
CA THR A 62 -8.73 8.51 15.98
C THR A 62 -8.88 7.99 14.55
N PHE A 63 -9.17 8.88 13.58
CA PHE A 63 -9.28 8.49 12.17
C PHE A 63 -7.97 7.94 11.61
N TYR A 64 -6.83 8.52 11.99
CA TYR A 64 -5.52 8.04 11.58
C TYR A 64 -5.25 6.63 12.11
N ILE A 65 -5.46 6.38 13.40
CA ILE A 65 -5.29 5.05 14.00
C ILE A 65 -6.27 4.04 13.39
N SER A 66 -7.54 4.42 13.18
CA SER A 66 -8.50 3.56 12.49
C SER A 66 -8.06 3.21 11.06
N SER A 67 -7.42 4.15 10.35
CA SER A 67 -6.91 3.89 9.00
C SER A 67 -5.75 2.88 9.01
N ILE A 68 -4.87 2.94 10.02
CA ILE A 68 -3.79 1.97 10.21
C ILE A 68 -4.37 0.58 10.51
N VAL A 69 -5.35 0.50 11.42
CA VAL A 69 -6.01 -0.78 11.77
C VAL A 69 -6.70 -1.39 10.55
N ALA A 70 -7.47 -0.58 9.80
CA ALA A 70 -8.11 -1.02 8.57
C ALA A 70 -7.09 -1.55 7.55
N ARG A 71 -5.94 -0.87 7.39
CA ARG A 71 -4.86 -1.32 6.52
C ARG A 71 -4.31 -2.70 6.91
N ILE A 72 -4.05 -2.91 8.19
CA ILE A 72 -3.52 -4.18 8.70
C ILE A 72 -4.53 -5.30 8.45
N ILE A 73 -5.79 -5.09 8.82
CA ILE A 73 -6.86 -6.09 8.62
C ILE A 73 -7.03 -6.43 7.14
N LEU A 74 -7.13 -5.42 6.27
CA LEU A 74 -7.26 -5.63 4.83
C LEU A 74 -6.05 -6.37 4.25
N SER A 75 -4.84 -6.08 4.72
CA SER A 75 -3.61 -6.75 4.27
C SER A 75 -3.62 -8.23 4.66
N ILE A 76 -4.01 -8.55 5.89
CA ILE A 76 -4.11 -9.93 6.37
C ILE A 76 -5.16 -10.70 5.57
N ILE A 77 -6.35 -10.11 5.36
CA ILE A 77 -7.42 -10.72 4.57
C ILE A 77 -6.95 -10.98 3.14
N PHE A 78 -6.27 -10.01 2.52
CA PHE A 78 -5.77 -10.14 1.16
C PHE A 78 -4.74 -11.27 1.05
N ILE A 79 -3.74 -11.30 1.93
CA ILE A 79 -2.74 -12.38 1.95
C ILE A 79 -3.43 -13.73 2.18
N GLY A 80 -4.33 -13.82 3.17
CA GLY A 80 -5.06 -15.05 3.51
C GLY A 80 -5.90 -15.59 2.35
N LEU A 81 -6.59 -14.73 1.60
CA LEU A 81 -7.36 -15.12 0.41
C LEU A 81 -6.49 -15.74 -0.67
N PHE A 82 -5.31 -15.18 -0.92
CA PHE A 82 -4.39 -15.72 -1.92
C PHE A 82 -3.74 -17.02 -1.44
N LEU A 83 -3.30 -17.10 -0.18
CA LEU A 83 -2.78 -18.35 0.40
C LEU A 83 -3.81 -19.48 0.35
N TYR A 84 -5.08 -19.20 0.66
CA TYR A 84 -6.17 -20.19 0.60
C TYR A 84 -6.42 -20.72 -0.82
N ARG A 85 -6.13 -19.93 -1.86
CA ARG A 85 -6.25 -20.38 -3.27
C ARG A 85 -5.15 -21.36 -3.70
N GLY A 86 -4.18 -21.67 -2.83
CA GLY A 86 -3.11 -22.62 -3.13
C GLY A 86 -2.04 -22.01 -4.04
N LEU A 87 -1.36 -20.97 -3.56
CA LEU A 87 -0.22 -20.38 -4.28
C LEU A 87 0.96 -21.34 -4.33
N THR A 88 1.48 -21.56 -5.54
CA THR A 88 2.68 -22.35 -5.80
C THR A 88 3.90 -21.80 -5.05
N ASP A 89 4.09 -20.47 -5.08
CA ASP A 89 5.22 -19.77 -4.44
C ASP A 89 4.76 -18.80 -3.35
N SER A 90 4.08 -19.35 -2.33
CA SER A 90 3.55 -18.58 -1.20
C SER A 90 4.59 -17.66 -0.53
N PHE A 91 5.85 -18.09 -0.42
CA PHE A 91 6.92 -17.29 0.18
C PHE A 91 7.29 -16.07 -0.67
N LEU A 92 7.44 -16.26 -1.99
CA LEU A 92 7.75 -15.19 -2.93
C LEU A 92 6.60 -14.15 -2.96
N PHE A 93 5.36 -14.60 -2.87
CA PHE A 93 4.19 -13.72 -2.77
C PHE A 93 4.25 -12.84 -1.52
N VAL A 94 4.50 -13.44 -0.35
CA VAL A 94 4.56 -12.71 0.92
C VAL A 94 5.71 -11.70 0.93
N ILE A 95 6.89 -12.07 0.41
CA ILE A 95 8.03 -11.13 0.30
C ILE A 95 7.68 -9.94 -0.59
N ASN A 96 7.14 -10.19 -1.79
CA ASN A 96 6.75 -9.13 -2.71
C ASN A 96 5.69 -8.21 -2.09
N PHE A 97 4.70 -8.80 -1.40
CA PHE A 97 3.68 -8.05 -0.68
C PHE A 97 4.30 -7.19 0.43
N PHE A 98 5.19 -7.75 1.23
CA PHE A 98 5.80 -7.05 2.37
C PHE A 98 6.76 -5.94 1.92
N ALA A 99 7.52 -6.16 0.84
CA ALA A 99 8.36 -5.13 0.24
C ALA A 99 7.54 -3.92 -0.22
N LEU A 100 6.43 -4.17 -0.92
CA LEU A 100 5.49 -3.13 -1.32
C LEU A 100 4.81 -2.46 -0.12
N TYR A 101 4.43 -3.24 0.89
CA TYR A 101 3.86 -2.72 2.13
C TYR A 101 4.79 -1.70 2.80
N LEU A 102 6.07 -2.06 2.97
CA LEU A 102 7.08 -1.18 3.57
C LEU A 102 7.29 0.07 2.71
N PHE A 103 7.43 -0.09 1.40
CA PHE A 103 7.62 1.03 0.49
C PHE A 103 6.47 2.04 0.59
N TYR A 104 5.22 1.59 0.47
CA TYR A 104 4.05 2.47 0.59
C TYR A 104 3.94 3.10 1.99
N THR A 105 4.23 2.34 3.04
CA THR A 105 4.19 2.83 4.43
C THR A 105 5.22 3.94 4.65
N CYS A 106 6.45 3.79 4.16
CA CYS A 106 7.46 4.83 4.22
C CYS A 106 6.99 6.11 3.53
N PHE A 107 6.51 6.01 2.27
CA PHE A 107 6.02 7.18 1.53
C PHE A 107 4.88 7.91 2.24
N GLU A 108 4.00 7.17 2.91
CA GLU A 108 2.87 7.72 3.65
C GLU A 108 3.32 8.44 4.93
N ILE A 109 4.21 7.83 5.72
CA ILE A 109 4.78 8.45 6.93
C ILE A 109 5.56 9.72 6.59
N TYR A 110 6.40 9.69 5.55
CA TYR A 110 7.12 10.90 5.09
C TYR A 110 6.17 12.00 4.63
N GLY A 111 5.03 11.64 4.03
CA GLY A 111 3.97 12.59 3.67
C GLY A 111 3.34 13.25 4.90
N LEU A 112 3.01 12.45 5.92
CA LEU A 112 2.37 12.90 7.14
C LEU A 112 3.28 13.81 7.97
N TYR A 113 4.55 13.41 8.15
CA TYR A 113 5.53 14.14 8.95
C TYR A 113 5.80 15.56 8.40
N ARG A 114 5.73 15.72 7.07
CA ARG A 114 5.92 17.02 6.41
C ARG A 114 4.72 17.96 6.54
N ASN A 115 3.52 17.43 6.72
CA ASN A 115 2.32 18.23 7.00
C ASN A 115 2.27 18.68 8.47
N LEU A 116 2.76 17.86 9.41
CA LEU A 116 2.82 18.20 10.83
C LEU A 116 3.91 19.23 11.20
N ARG A 117 5.01 19.31 10.42
CA ARG A 117 6.09 20.29 10.65
C ARG A 117 5.80 21.70 10.08
N ARG A 118 4.63 21.91 9.48
CA ARG A 118 4.28 23.17 8.83
C ARG A 118 3.37 24.08 9.66
N ASP A 119 3.02 23.63 10.86
CA ASP A 119 2.49 24.43 11.96
C ASP A 119 3.62 24.74 12.96
#